data_AF-D3BP48-F1
#
_entry.id   AF-D3BP48-F1
#
_cell.length_a   1.000
_cell.length_b   1.000
_cell.length_c   1.000
_cell.angle_alpha   90.00
_cell.angle_beta   90.00
_cell.angle_gamma   90.00
#
_symmetry.space_group_name_H-M   'P 1'
#
loop_
_entity.id
_entity.type
_entity.pdbx_description
1 polymer ?
#
loop_
_entity_poly.entity_id
_entity_poly.type
_entity_poly.pdbx_seq_one_letter_code
_entity_poly.pdbx_strand_id
1 'polypeptide(L)'
;MISNKTDQGSSGSSSNCCSNDNNIESYYKLSLPPNHIEFSSEEGKKIFREAIQSKYMEGFFVLAEHSTPQSDLTNCSLATLAMVLNSLKVDPKRIWKGSWRWFVEDMLPCCMTRETITRRGMTFKEFACLSRCNGASVQEFPGDHIDLDLFREFLRDACSTDKKHLVLCYDRKSLGQVGTGHYSPVGGYHQERDLALVMDVARFKYPTYWVPVKALWESVRFVDGISTRGFYIISSSPSSSLQN
;
A
#
# COMPACT_ATOMS: atom_id res chain seq x y z
N MET A 1 69.52 -38.89 13.51
CA MET A 1 68.85 -37.59 13.28
C MET A 1 67.34 -37.86 13.33
N ILE A 2 66.64 -37.98 14.46
CA ILE A 2 66.32 -36.97 15.50
C ILE A 2 66.11 -35.57 14.90
N SER A 3 64.88 -35.16 14.58
CA SER A 3 63.98 -34.49 15.54
C SER A 3 62.72 -33.94 14.85
N ASN A 4 61.58 -34.07 15.53
CA ASN A 4 60.31 -33.39 15.26
C ASN A 4 60.39 -31.87 15.38
N LYS A 5 59.53 -31.16 14.63
CA LYS A 5 58.94 -29.82 14.89
C LYS A 5 57.98 -29.52 13.71
N THR A 6 56.77 -28.98 13.80
CA THR A 6 55.77 -28.65 14.84
C THR A 6 54.64 -28.00 14.04
N ASP A 7 53.39 -28.43 14.23
CA ASP A 7 52.20 -27.66 13.88
C ASP A 7 52.20 -26.31 14.61
N GLN A 8 51.88 -25.22 13.93
CA GLN A 8 51.11 -24.13 14.51
C GLN A 8 50.12 -23.58 13.47
N GLY A 9 48.84 -23.78 13.78
CA GLY A 9 47.71 -23.21 13.06
C GLY A 9 47.74 -21.69 13.12
N SER A 10 47.54 -21.09 11.96
CA SER A 10 47.23 -19.67 11.79
C SER A 10 45.88 -19.38 12.45
N SER A 11 45.92 -18.73 13.61
CA SER A 11 44.77 -18.10 14.24
C SER A 11 44.36 -16.89 13.42
N GLY A 12 43.36 -17.08 12.54
CA GLY A 12 42.66 -15.97 11.90
C GLY A 12 42.01 -15.11 12.96
N SER A 13 42.55 -13.90 13.18
CA SER A 13 41.89 -12.89 13.99
C SER A 13 40.60 -12.48 13.28
N SER A 14 39.47 -12.95 13.79
CA SER A 14 38.15 -12.43 13.44
C SER A 14 38.11 -10.94 13.77
N SER A 15 38.28 -10.10 12.75
CA SER A 15 38.04 -8.68 12.82
C SER A 15 36.58 -8.46 13.23
N ASN A 16 36.38 -8.08 14.49
CA ASN A 16 35.11 -7.57 15.02
C ASN A 16 34.72 -6.31 14.22
N CYS A 17 33.92 -6.48 13.17
CA CYS A 17 33.41 -5.37 12.35
C CYS A 17 32.30 -4.56 13.04
N CYS A 18 31.94 -4.87 14.28
CA CYS A 18 30.91 -4.16 15.03
C CYS A 18 31.56 -3.46 16.22
N SER A 19 32.16 -2.30 15.97
CA SER A 19 32.57 -1.39 17.04
C SER A 19 31.85 -0.05 16.85
N ASN A 20 31.09 0.30 17.88
CA ASN A 20 30.51 1.61 18.20
C ASN A 20 29.40 2.14 17.28
N ASP A 21 28.19 1.62 17.48
CA ASP A 21 26.99 2.39 17.15
C ASP A 21 26.57 3.22 18.36
N ASN A 22 26.55 4.53 18.16
CA ASN A 22 25.68 5.43 18.91
C ASN A 22 24.30 4.76 18.97
N ASN A 23 23.67 4.76 20.15
CA ASN A 23 22.39 4.10 20.39
C ASN A 23 21.25 4.81 19.62
N ILE A 24 21.21 4.64 18.30
CA ILE A 24 20.18 5.16 17.43
C ILE A 24 18.96 4.29 17.69
N GLU A 25 17.91 4.89 18.23
CA GLU A 25 16.62 4.23 18.37
C GLU A 25 16.13 3.78 16.99
N SER A 26 15.98 2.47 16.82
CA SER A 26 15.58 1.85 15.56
C SER A 26 14.43 0.89 15.80
N TYR A 27 13.59 0.71 14.77
CA TYR A 27 12.41 -0.14 14.84
C TYR A 27 12.41 -1.14 13.69
N TYR A 28 12.04 -2.39 13.99
CA TYR A 28 11.82 -3.43 12.98
C TYR A 28 10.36 -3.89 13.04
N LYS A 29 9.52 -3.32 12.18
CA LYS A 29 8.06 -3.50 12.16
C LYS A 29 7.38 -3.15 13.49
N LEU A 30 6.06 -3.04 13.45
CA LEU A 30 5.21 -2.83 14.62
C LEU A 30 4.14 -3.91 14.68
N SER A 31 3.77 -4.31 15.90
CA SER A 31 2.63 -5.20 16.12
C SER A 31 1.34 -4.53 15.66
N LEU A 32 0.49 -5.28 14.97
CA LEU A 32 -0.84 -4.82 14.61
C LEU A 32 -1.70 -4.60 15.87
N PRO A 33 -2.65 -3.65 15.85
CA PRO A 33 -3.60 -3.49 16.95
C PRO A 33 -4.47 -4.74 17.14
N PRO A 34 -5.01 -5.01 18.35
CA PRO A 34 -5.73 -6.26 18.66
C PRO A 34 -6.89 -6.64 17.72
N ASN A 35 -7.56 -5.64 17.12
CA ASN A 35 -8.70 -5.84 16.22
C ASN A 35 -8.30 -6.07 14.76
N HIS A 36 -7.00 -6.22 14.47
CA HIS A 36 -6.48 -6.48 13.12
C HIS A 36 -5.95 -7.92 13.05
N ILE A 37 -6.12 -8.56 11.91
CA ILE A 37 -5.64 -9.94 11.69
C ILE A 37 -4.56 -9.89 10.63
N GLU A 38 -3.33 -10.27 11.00
CA GLU A 38 -2.22 -10.35 10.06
C GLU A 38 -2.56 -11.32 8.91
N PHE A 39 -2.33 -10.88 7.67
CA PHE A 39 -2.62 -11.69 6.48
C PHE A 39 -1.93 -13.05 6.49
N SER A 40 -0.66 -13.10 6.93
CA SER A 40 0.18 -14.29 7.00
C SER A 40 -0.13 -15.22 8.18
N SER A 41 -1.02 -14.83 9.11
CA SER A 41 -1.44 -15.70 10.22
C SER A 41 -2.32 -16.85 9.73
N GLU A 42 -2.50 -17.89 10.56
CA GLU A 42 -3.41 -19.00 10.22
C GLU A 42 -4.85 -18.53 10.02
N GLU A 43 -5.32 -17.60 10.85
CA GLU A 43 -6.65 -17.00 10.68
C GLU A 43 -6.72 -16.12 9.42
N GLY A 44 -5.68 -15.31 9.14
CA GLY A 44 -5.61 -14.49 7.93
C GLY A 44 -5.66 -15.32 6.64
N LYS A 45 -4.96 -16.46 6.61
CA LYS A 45 -5.01 -17.43 5.51
C LYS A 45 -6.37 -18.10 5.39
N LYS A 46 -7.05 -18.40 6.51
CA LYS A 46 -8.40 -18.95 6.52
C LYS A 46 -9.39 -17.97 5.88
N ILE A 47 -9.41 -16.73 6.35
CA ILE A 47 -10.25 -15.64 5.81
C ILE A 47 -9.96 -15.46 4.32
N PHE A 48 -8.69 -15.48 3.90
CA PHE A 48 -8.35 -15.36 2.48
C PHE A 48 -8.96 -16.48 1.61
N ARG A 49 -8.91 -17.73 2.06
CA ARG A 49 -9.53 -18.85 1.32
C ARG A 49 -11.05 -18.70 1.23
N GLU A 50 -11.70 -18.30 2.33
CA GLU A 50 -13.15 -18.04 2.39
C GLU A 50 -13.55 -16.87 1.45
N ALA A 51 -12.76 -15.79 1.43
CA ALA A 51 -13.00 -14.64 0.56
C ALA A 51 -12.78 -14.95 -0.93
N ILE A 52 -11.81 -15.82 -1.28
CA ILE A 52 -11.64 -16.34 -2.65
C ILE A 52 -12.89 -17.08 -3.10
N GLN A 53 -13.43 -17.98 -2.25
CA GLN A 53 -14.65 -18.73 -2.57
C GLN A 53 -15.85 -17.78 -2.80
N SER A 54 -15.87 -16.65 -2.11
CA SER A 54 -16.88 -15.59 -2.24
C SER A 54 -16.63 -14.63 -3.41
N LYS A 55 -15.57 -14.82 -4.21
CA LYS A 55 -15.20 -13.99 -5.38
C LYS A 55 -14.92 -12.51 -5.06
N TYR A 56 -14.52 -12.21 -3.84
CA TYR A 56 -14.19 -10.83 -3.42
C TYR A 56 -12.68 -10.66 -3.17
N MET A 57 -11.86 -11.34 -3.98
CA MET A 57 -10.41 -11.30 -3.93
C MET A 57 -9.78 -11.03 -5.31
N GLU A 58 -10.58 -10.69 -6.32
CA GLU A 58 -10.10 -10.57 -7.71
C GLU A 58 -9.05 -9.46 -7.86
N GLY A 59 -9.25 -8.34 -7.17
CA GLY A 59 -8.29 -7.24 -7.13
C GLY A 59 -6.95 -7.61 -6.48
N PHE A 60 -6.94 -8.53 -5.50
CA PHE A 60 -5.71 -8.91 -4.79
C PHE A 60 -4.67 -9.51 -5.71
N PHE A 61 -5.07 -10.39 -6.64
CA PHE A 61 -4.11 -11.10 -7.49
C PHE A 61 -3.27 -10.12 -8.32
N VAL A 62 -3.93 -9.17 -8.99
CA VAL A 62 -3.24 -8.16 -9.81
C VAL A 62 -2.48 -7.13 -8.97
N LEU A 63 -2.98 -6.77 -7.79
CA LEU A 63 -2.26 -5.86 -6.89
C LEU A 63 -1.01 -6.52 -6.28
N ALA A 64 -1.08 -7.81 -5.96
CA ALA A 64 0.02 -8.56 -5.34
C ALA A 64 1.24 -8.65 -6.27
N GLU A 65 1.03 -8.78 -7.58
CA GLU A 65 2.08 -8.78 -8.61
C GLU A 65 2.89 -7.46 -8.64
N HIS A 66 2.32 -6.37 -8.10
CA HIS A 66 2.91 -5.03 -8.15
C HIS A 66 3.18 -4.43 -6.77
N SER A 67 3.10 -5.24 -5.72
CA SER A 67 3.28 -4.77 -4.35
C SER A 67 4.74 -4.44 -4.04
N THR A 68 5.03 -3.16 -3.82
CA THR A 68 6.34 -2.65 -3.39
C THR A 68 6.21 -1.83 -2.10
N PRO A 69 7.23 -1.81 -1.24
CA PRO A 69 7.26 -0.87 -0.12
C PRO A 69 7.35 0.57 -0.65
N GLN A 70 6.73 1.52 0.07
CA GLN A 70 6.97 2.95 -0.19
C GLN A 70 8.45 3.29 0.03
N SER A 71 9.04 4.08 -0.88
CA SER A 71 10.49 4.37 -0.84
C SER A 71 10.90 5.39 0.22
N ASP A 72 9.97 6.23 0.68
CA ASP A 72 10.14 7.25 1.72
C ASP A 72 8.91 7.24 2.65
N LEU A 73 9.05 7.71 3.90
CA LEU A 73 7.97 7.79 4.90
C LEU A 73 6.74 8.58 4.43
N THR A 74 6.91 9.53 3.51
CA THR A 74 5.83 10.39 2.98
C THR A 74 5.24 9.91 1.65
N ASN A 75 5.84 8.89 1.03
CA ASN A 75 5.50 8.43 -0.32
C ASN A 75 4.38 7.37 -0.37
N CYS A 76 3.63 7.16 0.71
CA CYS A 76 2.55 6.15 0.73
C CYS A 76 1.54 6.35 -0.41
N SER A 77 1.24 7.61 -0.77
CA SER A 77 0.40 7.97 -1.90
C SER A 77 1.01 7.56 -3.25
N LEU A 78 2.29 7.86 -3.48
CA LEU A 78 3.00 7.50 -4.71
C LEU A 78 3.13 5.98 -4.87
N ALA A 79 3.49 5.27 -3.81
CA ALA A 79 3.62 3.82 -3.81
C ALA A 79 2.28 3.15 -4.12
N THR A 80 1.20 3.64 -3.48
CA THR A 80 -0.17 3.19 -3.73
C THR A 80 -0.57 3.39 -5.18
N LEU A 81 -0.34 4.60 -5.73
CA LEU A 81 -0.74 4.91 -7.10
C LEU A 81 0.07 4.12 -8.13
N ALA A 82 1.38 3.95 -7.94
CA ALA A 82 2.21 3.13 -8.83
C ALA A 82 1.72 1.68 -8.88
N MET A 83 1.44 1.08 -7.72
CA MET A 83 0.89 -0.28 -7.62
C MET A 83 -0.46 -0.40 -8.35
N VAL A 84 -1.37 0.56 -8.16
CA VAL A 84 -2.71 0.58 -8.79
C VAL A 84 -2.66 0.82 -10.30
N LEU A 85 -1.79 1.71 -10.79
CA LEU A 85 -1.68 1.96 -12.24
C LEU A 85 -1.08 0.76 -12.98
N ASN A 86 -0.07 0.12 -12.37
CA ASN A 86 0.52 -1.09 -12.94
C ASN A 86 -0.49 -2.25 -12.94
N SER A 87 -1.28 -2.44 -11.87
CA SER A 87 -2.32 -3.50 -11.83
C SER A 87 -3.42 -3.29 -12.87
N LEU A 88 -3.78 -2.03 -13.14
CA LEU A 88 -4.72 -1.65 -14.19
C LEU A 88 -4.11 -1.66 -15.60
N LYS A 89 -2.82 -2.02 -15.72
CA LYS A 89 -2.06 -2.07 -16.99
C LYS A 89 -2.08 -0.72 -17.73
N VAL A 90 -2.07 0.38 -16.99
CA VAL A 90 -1.95 1.72 -17.57
C VAL A 90 -0.52 1.90 -18.08
N ASP A 91 -0.39 2.30 -19.34
CA ASP A 91 0.91 2.53 -19.96
C ASP A 91 1.42 3.94 -19.63
N PRO A 92 2.57 4.10 -18.94
CA PRO A 92 3.08 5.42 -18.57
C PRO A 92 3.56 6.26 -19.76
N LYS A 93 3.65 5.67 -20.97
CA LYS A 93 4.18 6.30 -22.20
C LYS A 93 5.59 6.89 -22.05
N ARG A 94 6.29 6.50 -20.99
CA ARG A 94 7.62 6.98 -20.61
C ARG A 94 8.48 5.80 -20.22
N ILE A 95 9.75 5.84 -20.63
CA ILE A 95 10.73 4.82 -20.29
C ILE A 95 11.09 4.96 -18.80
N TRP A 96 11.09 3.84 -18.09
CA TRP A 96 11.60 3.73 -16.73
C TRP A 96 13.08 3.32 -16.75
N LYS A 97 13.40 2.18 -17.37
CA LYS A 97 14.76 1.62 -17.38
C LYS A 97 15.02 0.80 -18.65
N GLY A 98 16.12 1.08 -19.36
CA GLY A 98 16.40 0.46 -20.65
C GLY A 98 15.28 0.74 -21.65
N SER A 99 14.72 -0.31 -22.27
CA SER A 99 13.55 -0.18 -23.16
C SER A 99 12.20 -0.36 -22.44
N TRP A 100 12.21 -0.55 -21.11
CA TRP A 100 11.02 -0.88 -20.33
C TRP A 100 10.27 0.37 -19.87
N ARG A 101 8.94 0.31 -19.95
CA ARG A 101 8.01 1.32 -19.46
C ARG A 101 7.27 0.74 -18.26
N TRP A 102 7.30 1.45 -17.14
CA TRP A 102 6.74 0.98 -15.87
C TRP A 102 6.47 2.15 -14.94
N PHE A 103 5.41 2.10 -14.14
CA PHE A 103 5.24 3.11 -13.09
C PHE A 103 6.12 2.78 -11.88
N VAL A 104 6.91 3.76 -11.48
CA VAL A 104 7.55 3.85 -10.15
C VAL A 104 7.22 5.21 -9.54
N GLU A 105 7.39 5.34 -8.23
CA GLU A 105 7.03 6.56 -7.47
C GLU A 105 7.57 7.85 -8.12
N ASP A 106 8.84 7.83 -8.53
CA ASP A 106 9.54 8.98 -9.12
C ASP A 106 8.98 9.46 -10.45
N MET A 107 8.22 8.62 -11.16
CA MET A 107 7.63 8.95 -12.46
C MET A 107 6.28 9.64 -12.35
N LEU A 108 5.58 9.49 -11.22
CA LEU A 108 4.20 9.96 -11.05
C LEU A 108 4.03 11.49 -10.97
N PRO A 109 4.93 12.26 -10.32
CA PRO A 109 4.73 13.70 -10.15
C PRO A 109 4.53 14.42 -11.49
N CYS A 110 3.38 15.08 -11.65
CA CYS A 110 3.04 15.86 -12.83
C CYS A 110 2.26 17.15 -12.51
N CYS A 111 1.28 17.08 -11.60
CA CYS A 111 0.59 18.27 -11.09
C CYS A 111 1.13 18.75 -9.74
N MET A 112 2.09 18.03 -9.14
CA MET A 112 2.74 18.35 -7.86
C MET A 112 4.25 18.07 -7.96
N THR A 113 5.06 18.78 -7.18
CA THR A 113 6.53 18.54 -7.14
C THR A 113 6.89 17.44 -6.13
N ARG A 114 7.99 16.72 -6.40
CA ARG A 114 8.55 15.75 -5.45
C ARG A 114 8.82 16.37 -4.09
N GLU A 115 9.42 17.56 -4.06
CA GLU A 115 9.72 18.30 -2.83
C GLU A 115 8.46 18.53 -1.98
N THR A 116 7.34 18.88 -2.61
CA THR A 116 6.06 19.09 -1.90
C THR A 116 5.59 17.79 -1.26
N ILE A 117 5.64 16.68 -2.01
CA ILE A 117 5.20 15.37 -1.55
C ILE A 117 6.11 14.86 -0.42
N THR A 118 7.43 14.98 -0.57
CA THR A 118 8.39 14.55 0.45
C THR A 118 8.26 15.35 1.75
N ARG A 119 7.88 16.63 1.66
CA ARG A 119 7.76 17.48 2.85
C ARG A 119 6.50 17.23 3.67
N ARG A 120 5.35 16.96 3.03
CA ARG A 120 4.05 16.90 3.73
C ARG A 120 3.09 15.79 3.29
N GLY A 121 3.52 14.90 2.39
CA GLY A 121 2.62 13.95 1.74
C GLY A 121 1.62 14.64 0.81
N MET A 122 0.47 13.98 0.60
CA MET A 122 -0.57 14.43 -0.34
C MET A 122 -1.94 14.49 0.31
N THR A 123 -2.68 15.55 -0.01
CA THR A 123 -4.09 15.71 0.37
C THR A 123 -5.00 14.84 -0.51
N PHE A 124 -6.26 14.69 -0.09
CA PHE A 124 -7.27 13.94 -0.81
C PHE A 124 -7.44 14.43 -2.27
N LYS A 125 -7.56 15.74 -2.48
CA LYS A 125 -7.72 16.33 -3.82
C LYS A 125 -6.47 16.21 -4.69
N GLU A 126 -5.29 16.31 -4.10
CA GLU A 126 -4.02 16.15 -4.83
C GLU A 126 -3.81 14.73 -5.34
N PHE A 127 -4.21 13.72 -4.55
CA PHE A 127 -4.16 12.33 -4.98
C PHE A 127 -5.07 12.07 -6.18
N ALA A 128 -6.28 12.64 -6.20
CA ALA A 128 -7.16 12.55 -7.35
C ALA A 128 -6.58 13.25 -8.59
N CYS A 129 -5.99 14.44 -8.44
CA CYS A 129 -5.29 15.13 -9.54
C CYS A 129 -4.17 14.27 -10.14
N LEU A 130 -3.29 13.77 -9.26
CA LEU A 130 -2.13 12.97 -9.67
C LEU A 130 -2.55 11.69 -10.41
N SER A 131 -3.59 11.02 -9.89
CA SER A 131 -4.13 9.80 -10.47
C SER A 131 -4.69 10.04 -11.88
N ARG A 132 -5.48 11.10 -12.08
CA ARG A 132 -6.03 11.46 -13.41
C ARG A 132 -4.93 11.84 -14.39
N CYS A 133 -3.96 12.62 -13.92
CA CYS A 133 -2.84 13.07 -14.73
C CYS A 133 -1.94 11.91 -15.22
N ASN A 134 -1.93 10.77 -14.51
CA ASN A 134 -1.23 9.55 -14.92
C ASN A 134 -2.13 8.54 -15.67
N GLY A 135 -3.29 8.97 -16.17
CA GLY A 135 -4.11 8.17 -17.09
C GLY A 135 -5.20 7.33 -16.42
N ALA A 136 -5.46 7.50 -15.12
CA ALA A 136 -6.56 6.81 -14.45
C ALA A 136 -7.89 7.58 -14.51
N SER A 137 -9.00 6.84 -14.57
CA SER A 137 -10.32 7.36 -14.24
C SER A 137 -10.51 7.27 -12.73
N VAL A 138 -11.01 8.34 -12.10
CA VAL A 138 -11.04 8.49 -10.64
C VAL A 138 -12.39 9.03 -10.20
N GLN A 139 -13.08 8.24 -9.36
CA GLN A 139 -14.23 8.67 -8.58
C GLN A 139 -13.79 8.92 -7.14
N GLU A 140 -14.22 10.05 -6.57
CA GLU A 140 -13.83 10.51 -5.24
C GLU A 140 -15.01 10.40 -4.28
N PHE A 141 -14.79 9.78 -3.12
CA PHE A 141 -15.81 9.63 -2.09
C PHE A 141 -15.29 10.16 -0.74
N PRO A 142 -15.55 11.44 -0.43
CA PRO A 142 -15.28 12.00 0.89
C PRO A 142 -16.05 11.24 1.98
N GLY A 143 -15.39 10.92 3.09
CA GLY A 143 -15.97 10.06 4.13
C GLY A 143 -17.22 10.62 4.81
N ASP A 144 -17.39 11.95 4.89
CA ASP A 144 -18.59 12.58 5.44
C ASP A 144 -19.87 12.34 4.61
N HIS A 145 -19.76 11.96 3.33
CA HIS A 145 -20.89 11.72 2.44
C HIS A 145 -21.27 10.23 2.28
N ILE A 146 -20.58 9.32 2.99
CA ILE A 146 -20.73 7.86 2.78
C ILE A 146 -21.12 7.19 4.09
N ASP A 147 -22.27 6.50 4.08
CA ASP A 147 -22.64 5.61 5.18
C ASP A 147 -21.92 4.24 5.09
N LEU A 148 -22.03 3.46 6.16
CA LEU A 148 -21.32 2.20 6.28
C LEU A 148 -21.80 1.14 5.26
N ASP A 149 -23.08 1.14 4.91
CA ASP A 149 -23.65 0.13 4.02
C ASP A 149 -23.25 0.41 2.57
N LEU A 150 -23.26 1.68 2.16
CA LEU A 150 -22.73 2.11 0.88
C LEU A 150 -21.22 1.85 0.77
N PHE A 151 -20.45 2.02 1.87
CA PHE A 151 -19.03 1.64 1.87
C PHE A 151 -18.83 0.13 1.62
N ARG A 152 -19.67 -0.73 2.21
CA ARG A 152 -19.66 -2.18 1.91
C ARG A 152 -20.02 -2.48 0.47
N GLU A 153 -20.93 -1.72 -0.14
CA GLU A 153 -21.24 -1.87 -1.58
C GLU A 153 -20.03 -1.58 -2.45
N PHE A 154 -19.29 -0.49 -2.16
CA PHE A 154 -18.05 -0.18 -2.88
C PHE A 154 -16.97 -1.25 -2.68
N LEU A 155 -16.86 -1.85 -1.49
CA LEU A 155 -15.96 -2.98 -1.26
C LEU A 155 -16.35 -4.21 -2.09
N ARG A 156 -17.63 -4.58 -2.11
CA ARG A 156 -18.12 -5.70 -2.96
C ARG A 156 -17.82 -5.44 -4.43
N ASP A 157 -18.16 -4.25 -4.91
CA ASP A 157 -17.99 -3.86 -6.31
C ASP A 157 -16.51 -3.85 -6.72
N ALA A 158 -15.63 -3.22 -5.94
CA ALA A 158 -14.21 -3.13 -6.26
C ALA A 158 -13.45 -4.44 -6.08
N CYS A 159 -13.81 -5.27 -5.10
CA CYS A 159 -13.10 -6.52 -4.83
C CYS A 159 -13.58 -7.71 -5.70
N SER A 160 -14.69 -7.55 -6.43
CA SER A 160 -15.24 -8.56 -7.35
C SER A 160 -14.64 -8.53 -8.76
N THR A 161 -13.68 -7.64 -9.03
CA THR A 161 -13.05 -7.49 -10.35
C THR A 161 -11.59 -7.04 -10.22
N ASP A 162 -10.82 -7.25 -11.28
CA ASP A 162 -9.46 -6.75 -11.48
C ASP A 162 -9.41 -5.42 -12.28
N LYS A 163 -10.56 -4.90 -12.72
CA LYS A 163 -10.65 -3.72 -13.62
C LYS A 163 -10.69 -2.38 -12.90
N LYS A 164 -10.88 -2.40 -11.58
CA LYS A 164 -10.93 -1.21 -10.73
C LYS A 164 -10.47 -1.56 -9.33
N HIS A 165 -9.97 -0.57 -8.61
CA HIS A 165 -9.49 -0.74 -7.25
C HIS A 165 -10.06 0.33 -6.34
N LEU A 166 -10.41 -0.09 -5.12
CA LEU A 166 -10.70 0.84 -4.03
C LEU A 166 -9.38 1.25 -3.38
N VAL A 167 -9.12 2.55 -3.35
CA VAL A 167 -7.94 3.13 -2.71
C VAL A 167 -8.37 3.97 -1.52
N LEU A 168 -7.81 3.68 -0.35
CA LEU A 168 -8.10 4.40 0.88
C LEU A 168 -7.23 5.65 0.99
N CYS A 169 -7.82 6.73 1.50
CA CYS A 169 -7.12 7.80 2.19
C CYS A 169 -7.65 7.81 3.62
N TYR A 170 -6.89 7.31 4.60
CA TYR A 170 -7.43 7.00 5.92
C TYR A 170 -6.49 7.45 7.04
N ASP A 171 -7.04 7.59 8.25
CA ASP A 171 -6.26 7.94 9.44
C ASP A 171 -5.83 6.68 10.21
N ARG A 172 -4.51 6.48 10.36
CA ARG A 172 -3.96 5.34 11.10
C ARG A 172 -4.35 5.34 12.57
N LYS A 173 -4.40 6.51 13.21
CA LYS A 173 -4.71 6.63 14.64
C LYS A 173 -6.12 6.13 14.95
N SER A 174 -7.07 6.38 14.05
CA SER A 174 -8.44 5.86 14.13
C SER A 174 -8.50 4.34 14.06
N LEU A 175 -7.52 3.69 13.42
CA LEU A 175 -7.34 2.23 13.43
C LEU A 175 -6.49 1.72 14.61
N GLY A 176 -6.06 2.59 15.54
CA GLY A 176 -5.15 2.24 16.62
C GLY A 176 -3.71 1.98 16.16
N GLN A 177 -3.35 2.35 14.93
CA GLN A 177 -2.01 2.20 14.39
C GLN A 177 -1.16 3.45 14.67
N VAL A 178 0.17 3.29 14.64
CA VAL A 178 1.11 4.39 14.83
C VAL A 178 1.21 5.23 13.55
N GLY A 179 1.03 6.54 13.69
CA GLY A 179 1.10 7.52 12.61
C GLY A 179 -0.25 8.19 12.37
N THR A 180 -0.29 9.05 11.36
CA THR A 180 -1.50 9.77 10.94
C THR A 180 -1.89 9.32 9.52
N GLY A 181 -2.28 10.24 8.64
CA GLY A 181 -2.80 9.95 7.32
C GLY A 181 -1.99 8.96 6.50
N HIS A 182 -2.68 8.07 5.80
CA HIS A 182 -2.07 7.04 4.97
C HIS A 182 -2.91 6.71 3.72
N TYR A 183 -2.24 6.16 2.71
CA TYR A 183 -2.85 5.66 1.50
C TYR A 183 -2.45 4.20 1.29
N SER A 184 -3.39 3.35 0.91
CA SER A 184 -3.16 1.96 0.49
C SER A 184 -4.40 1.44 -0.24
N PRO A 185 -4.25 0.49 -1.20
CA PRO A 185 -5.41 -0.14 -1.82
C PRO A 185 -6.00 -1.22 -0.91
N VAL A 186 -7.28 -1.52 -1.15
CA VAL A 186 -7.94 -2.71 -0.63
C VAL A 186 -7.77 -3.84 -1.64
N GLY A 187 -7.20 -4.95 -1.19
CA GLY A 187 -7.00 -6.14 -2.01
C GLY A 187 -8.21 -7.06 -2.04
N GLY A 188 -9.04 -7.05 -0.99
CA GLY A 188 -10.16 -7.98 -0.87
C GLY A 188 -11.15 -7.66 0.24
N TYR A 189 -12.28 -8.34 0.20
CA TYR A 189 -13.38 -8.18 1.14
C TYR A 189 -13.93 -9.55 1.56
N HIS A 190 -14.16 -9.73 2.85
CA HIS A 190 -14.78 -10.92 3.42
C HIS A 190 -16.14 -10.55 4.01
N GLN A 191 -17.20 -10.76 3.25
CA GLN A 191 -18.54 -10.28 3.58
C GLN A 191 -19.10 -10.87 4.89
N GLU A 192 -18.99 -12.18 5.11
CA GLU A 192 -19.63 -12.83 6.27
C GLU A 192 -19.01 -12.43 7.63
N ARG A 193 -17.75 -12.02 7.62
CA ARG A 193 -17.00 -11.55 8.80
C ARG A 193 -16.87 -10.03 8.83
N ASP A 194 -17.37 -9.37 7.78
CA ASP A 194 -17.26 -7.93 7.55
C ASP A 194 -15.83 -7.38 7.72
N LEU A 195 -14.87 -8.00 7.01
CA LEU A 195 -13.45 -7.62 7.02
C LEU A 195 -12.98 -7.15 5.64
N ALA A 196 -12.12 -6.14 5.60
CA ALA A 196 -11.41 -5.72 4.39
C ALA A 196 -9.91 -5.98 4.52
N LEU A 197 -9.27 -6.37 3.41
CA LEU A 197 -7.83 -6.63 3.32
C LEU A 197 -7.09 -5.38 2.85
N VAL A 198 -6.37 -4.71 3.75
CA VAL A 198 -5.56 -3.53 3.42
C VAL A 198 -4.16 -3.98 3.02
N MET A 199 -3.76 -3.65 1.79
CA MET A 199 -2.42 -3.94 1.26
C MET A 199 -1.47 -2.78 1.58
N ASP A 200 -1.08 -2.68 2.86
CA ASP A 200 -0.29 -1.56 3.38
C ASP A 200 1.05 -1.39 2.64
N VAL A 201 1.24 -0.23 2.01
CA VAL A 201 2.48 0.09 1.29
C VAL A 201 3.64 0.45 2.24
N ALA A 202 3.39 0.77 3.50
CA ALA A 202 4.42 0.92 4.54
C ALA A 202 4.87 -0.45 5.05
N ARG A 203 5.32 -1.34 4.16
CA ARG A 203 5.61 -2.76 4.45
C ARG A 203 6.73 -2.97 5.48
N PHE A 204 7.56 -1.96 5.69
CA PHE A 204 8.57 -1.91 6.76
C PHE A 204 7.97 -1.67 8.15
N LYS A 205 6.73 -1.16 8.22
CA LYS A 205 6.01 -0.81 9.45
C LYS A 205 4.96 -1.84 9.81
N TYR A 206 4.04 -2.15 8.90
CA TYR A 206 2.95 -3.10 9.10
C TYR A 206 2.87 -4.10 7.94
N PRO A 207 2.47 -5.36 8.19
CA PRO A 207 2.18 -6.31 7.12
C PRO A 207 0.88 -5.94 6.40
N THR A 208 0.51 -6.70 5.36
CA THR A 208 -0.88 -6.75 4.90
C THR A 208 -1.77 -7.31 6.01
N TYR A 209 -2.96 -6.74 6.21
CA TYR A 209 -3.84 -7.13 7.31
C TYR A 209 -5.33 -7.04 6.95
N TRP A 210 -6.12 -7.87 7.61
CA TRP A 210 -7.57 -7.76 7.65
C TRP A 210 -8.00 -6.84 8.80
N VAL A 211 -9.01 -6.01 8.55
CA VAL A 211 -9.57 -5.07 9.53
C VAL A 211 -11.10 -5.03 9.42
N PRO A 212 -11.84 -4.88 10.53
CA PRO A 212 -13.29 -4.67 10.49
C PRO A 212 -13.69 -3.50 9.59
N VAL A 213 -14.64 -3.72 8.68
CA VAL A 213 -15.07 -2.69 7.73
C VAL A 213 -15.62 -1.46 8.44
N LYS A 214 -16.31 -1.62 9.56
CA LYS A 214 -16.76 -0.49 10.39
C LYS A 214 -15.59 0.39 10.84
N ALA A 215 -14.50 -0.19 11.35
CA ALA A 215 -13.33 0.56 11.79
C ALA A 215 -12.62 1.24 10.59
N LEU A 216 -12.54 0.54 9.46
CA LEU A 216 -11.97 1.09 8.23
C LEU A 216 -12.80 2.28 7.71
N TRP A 217 -14.12 2.15 7.72
CA TRP A 217 -15.04 3.23 7.38
C TRP A 217 -14.89 4.43 8.32
N GLU A 218 -14.84 4.23 9.63
CA GLU A 218 -14.58 5.30 10.59
C GLU A 218 -13.26 6.03 10.31
N SER A 219 -12.21 5.30 9.91
CA SER A 219 -10.90 5.88 9.61
C SER A 219 -10.85 6.76 8.35
N VAL A 220 -11.73 6.53 7.36
CA VAL A 220 -11.85 7.39 6.17
C VAL A 220 -12.74 8.61 6.42
N ARG A 221 -13.47 8.66 7.53
CA ARG A 221 -14.31 9.81 7.93
C ARG A 221 -13.57 10.87 8.75
N PHE A 222 -12.30 10.62 9.06
CA PHE A 222 -11.49 11.56 9.82
C PHE A 222 -11.37 12.91 9.09
N VAL A 223 -11.55 14.02 9.81
CA VAL A 223 -11.43 15.38 9.28
C VAL A 223 -9.95 15.77 9.21
N ASP A 224 -9.45 16.07 8.00
CA ASP A 224 -8.07 16.50 7.73
C ASP A 224 -8.08 17.96 7.27
N GLY A 225 -7.98 18.88 8.24
CA GLY A 225 -8.12 20.31 8.01
C GLY A 225 -9.58 20.70 7.73
N ILE A 226 -9.88 21.13 6.50
CA ILE A 226 -11.21 21.61 6.08
C ILE A 226 -12.03 20.49 5.40
N SER A 227 -11.37 19.42 4.95
CA SER A 227 -12.01 18.32 4.22
C SER A 227 -11.88 17.03 5.02
N THR A 228 -12.81 16.09 4.85
CA THR A 228 -12.57 14.73 5.33
C THR A 228 -11.55 14.02 4.45
N ARG A 229 -10.95 12.99 5.04
CA ARG A 229 -10.42 11.84 4.33
C ARG A 229 -11.52 11.13 3.50
N GLY A 230 -11.22 9.96 2.93
CA GLY A 230 -12.19 9.25 2.10
C GLY A 230 -11.60 8.05 1.39
N PHE A 231 -12.21 7.68 0.27
CA PHE A 231 -11.65 6.67 -0.63
C PHE A 231 -11.91 7.03 -2.08
N TYR A 232 -11.28 6.27 -2.96
CA TYR A 232 -11.42 6.41 -4.41
C TYR A 232 -11.80 5.08 -5.01
N ILE A 233 -12.56 5.13 -6.10
CA ILE A 233 -12.62 4.04 -7.08
C ILE A 233 -11.79 4.47 -8.28
N ILE A 234 -10.76 3.68 -8.57
CA ILE A 234 -9.79 3.96 -9.64
C ILE A 234 -9.88 2.85 -10.67
N SER A 235 -10.02 3.21 -11.94
CA SER A 235 -9.93 2.30 -13.08
C SER A 235 -9.01 2.89 -14.15
N SER A 236 -8.66 2.09 -15.16
CA SER A 236 -8.05 2.66 -16.36
C SER A 236 -9.02 3.65 -17.00
N SER A 237 -8.51 4.77 -17.52
CA SER A 237 -9.32 5.64 -18.37
C SER A 237 -9.65 4.86 -19.66
N PRO A 238 -10.86 5.00 -20.23
CA PRO A 238 -11.09 4.52 -21.58
C PRO A 238 -10.00 5.11 -22.46
N SER A 239 -9.22 4.26 -23.11
CA SER A 239 -8.32 4.71 -24.16
C SER A 239 -9.18 5.55 -25.10
N SER A 240 -8.89 6.84 -25.27
CA SER A 240 -9.33 7.55 -26.46
C SER A 240 -8.81 6.69 -27.60
N SER A 241 -9.70 5.92 -28.22
CA SER A 241 -9.41 5.04 -29.32
C SER A 241 -8.55 5.83 -30.29
N LEU A 242 -7.34 5.34 -30.53
CA LEU A 242 -6.41 5.84 -31.51
C LEU A 242 -7.20 6.15 -32.78
N GLN A 243 -7.39 7.44 -33.09
CA GLN A 243 -7.61 7.81 -34.48
C GLN A 243 -6.27 7.52 -35.16
N ASN A 244 -6.33 6.58 -36.10
CA ASN A 244 -5.23 6.11 -36.94
C ASN A 244 -4.41 7.26 -37.52
#